data_AF-A0A6B3GT22-F1
#
_entry.id   AF-A0A6B3GT22-F1
#
_cell.length_a   1.000
_cell.length_b   1.000
_cell.length_c   1.000
_cell.angle_alpha   90.00
_cell.angle_beta   90.00
_cell.angle_gamma   90.00
#
_symmetry.space_group_name_H-M   'P 1'
#
loop_
_entity.id
_entity.type
_entity.pdbx_description
1 polymer ?
#
loop_
_entity_poly.entity_id
_entity_poly.type
_entity_poly.pdbx_seq_one_letter_code
_entity_poly.pdbx_strand_id
1 'polypeptide(L)'
;MTVESTAAARKPRRASKRTSAAKKPQSAEPQLVQLLTPEGERVEHPDYSIDLSAEELRGLYRDMVLTRRFDAEATALQRQGELGLWASLLGQ
;
A
#
# COMPACT_ATOMS: atom_id res chain seq x y z
N MET A 1 -49.91 33.26 5.23
CA MET A 1 -50.47 33.26 3.87
C MET A 1 -50.08 31.94 3.21
N THR A 2 -51.10 31.12 2.97
CA THR A 2 -51.09 29.81 2.31
C THR A 2 -50.99 29.95 0.79
N VAL A 3 -50.36 28.98 0.11
CA VAL A 3 -50.81 28.28 -1.13
C VAL A 3 -49.75 27.21 -1.42
N GLU A 4 -50.01 25.92 -1.17
CA GLU A 4 -50.71 24.93 -2.00
C GLU A 4 -49.79 24.12 -2.94
N SER A 5 -49.76 22.83 -2.61
CA SER A 5 -49.35 21.65 -3.36
C SER A 5 -49.81 21.63 -4.83
N THR A 6 -48.94 21.16 -5.73
CA THR A 6 -49.37 20.30 -6.85
C THR A 6 -48.26 19.31 -7.21
N ALA A 7 -48.52 18.04 -6.95
CA ALA A 7 -47.80 16.91 -7.53
C ALA A 7 -48.16 16.78 -9.02
N ALA A 8 -47.17 16.53 -9.88
CA ALA A 8 -47.39 16.16 -11.27
C ALA A 8 -46.39 15.09 -11.73
N ALA A 9 -46.95 13.89 -11.91
CA ALA A 9 -46.58 12.77 -12.78
C ALA A 9 -45.14 12.67 -13.35
N ARG A 10 -44.43 11.61 -12.91
CA ARG A 10 -43.24 11.04 -13.55
C ARG A 10 -43.62 10.36 -14.88
N LYS A 11 -42.97 10.73 -15.98
CA LYS A 11 -42.96 9.96 -17.25
C LYS A 11 -41.51 9.62 -17.62
N PRO A 12 -41.17 8.37 -17.99
CA PRO A 12 -39.78 7.98 -18.18
C PRO A 12 -39.27 8.52 -19.52
N ARG A 13 -38.37 9.51 -19.49
CA ARG A 13 -37.64 9.96 -20.68
C ARG A 13 -36.42 9.06 -20.90
N ARG A 14 -36.63 8.07 -21.78
CA ARG A 14 -35.67 7.34 -22.63
C ARG A 14 -34.18 7.64 -22.36
N ALA A 15 -33.48 6.64 -21.83
CA ALA A 15 -32.04 6.70 -21.57
C ALA A 15 -31.25 6.97 -22.86
N SER A 16 -30.59 8.12 -22.93
CA SER A 16 -29.56 8.38 -23.92
C SER A 16 -28.30 7.64 -23.49
N LYS A 17 -27.91 6.60 -24.23
CA LYS A 17 -26.61 5.92 -24.06
C LYS A 17 -25.51 6.99 -24.13
N ARG A 18 -24.93 7.35 -22.98
CA ARG A 18 -23.67 8.09 -22.93
C ARG A 18 -22.61 7.14 -23.45
N THR A 19 -22.19 7.34 -24.70
CA THR A 19 -20.96 6.77 -25.22
C THR A 19 -19.84 7.23 -24.31
N SER A 20 -19.29 6.30 -23.51
CA SER A 20 -18.13 6.56 -22.66
C SER A 20 -16.99 7.04 -23.54
N ALA A 21 -16.68 8.33 -23.46
CA ALA A 21 -15.47 8.87 -24.03
C ALA A 21 -14.29 8.03 -23.53
N ALA A 22 -13.55 7.44 -24.46
CA ALA A 22 -12.39 6.62 -24.15
C ALA A 22 -11.45 7.43 -23.25
N LYS A 23 -11.24 6.95 -22.03
CA LYS A 23 -10.25 7.51 -21.11
C LYS A 23 -8.90 7.35 -21.79
N LYS A 24 -8.27 8.47 -22.20
CA LYS A 24 -6.88 8.46 -22.69
C LYS A 24 -6.05 7.64 -21.70
N PRO A 25 -5.08 6.81 -22.16
CA PRO A 25 -4.20 6.10 -21.26
C PRO A 25 -3.41 7.14 -20.47
N GLN A 26 -3.88 7.38 -19.26
CA GLN A 26 -3.13 8.02 -18.20
C GLN A 26 -1.88 7.15 -18.08
N SER A 27 -0.71 7.73 -18.33
CA SER A 27 0.59 7.05 -18.24
C SER A 27 0.55 6.15 -17.02
N ALA A 28 0.52 4.83 -17.25
CA ALA A 28 0.33 3.87 -16.18
C ALA A 28 1.52 3.99 -15.26
N GLU A 29 1.32 4.57 -14.08
CA GLU A 29 2.31 4.46 -13.02
C GLU A 29 2.57 2.97 -12.79
N PRO A 30 3.83 2.57 -12.57
CA PRO A 30 4.15 1.17 -12.34
C PRO A 30 3.27 0.64 -11.20
N GLN A 31 2.53 -0.42 -11.47
CA GLN A 31 1.70 -1.05 -10.45
C GLN A 31 2.62 -1.72 -9.44
N LEU A 32 2.53 -1.28 -8.18
CA LEU A 32 3.29 -1.87 -7.09
C LEU A 32 2.68 -3.21 -6.69
N VAL A 33 3.55 -4.18 -6.42
CA VAL A 33 3.14 -5.47 -5.87
C VAL A 33 3.08 -5.34 -4.36
N GLN A 34 1.90 -5.57 -3.79
CA GLN A 34 1.67 -5.58 -2.35
C GLN A 34 1.04 -6.89 -1.92
N LEU A 35 1.66 -7.51 -0.93
CA LEU A 35 1.40 -8.89 -0.52
C LEU A 35 0.88 -9.02 0.91
N LEU A 36 0.83 -7.88 1.62
CA LEU A 36 0.33 -7.72 2.98
C LEU A 36 -0.47 -6.42 3.05
N THR A 37 -1.57 -6.42 3.80
CA THR A 37 -2.28 -5.20 4.20
C THR A 37 -1.47 -4.43 5.27
N PRO A 38 -1.76 -3.14 5.52
CA PRO A 38 -1.16 -2.40 6.62
C PRO A 38 -1.40 -3.04 8.00
N GLU A 39 -2.50 -3.78 8.15
CA GLU A 39 -2.85 -4.53 9.35
C GLU A 39 -2.07 -5.86 9.48
N GLY A 40 -1.29 -6.23 8.46
CA GLY A 40 -0.47 -7.44 8.45
C GLY A 40 -1.14 -8.68 7.86
N GLU A 41 -2.35 -8.54 7.31
CA GLU A 41 -3.08 -9.64 6.69
C GLU A 41 -2.55 -9.97 5.29
N ARG A 42 -2.45 -11.26 4.97
CA ARG A 42 -1.96 -11.77 3.68
C ARG A 42 -2.92 -11.45 2.52
N VAL A 43 -2.38 -10.95 1.42
CA VAL A 43 -3.10 -10.76 0.15
C VAL A 43 -2.46 -11.63 -0.93
N GLU A 44 -3.28 -12.43 -1.62
CA GLU A 44 -2.84 -13.25 -2.75
C GLU A 44 -2.66 -12.41 -4.02
N HIS A 45 -1.60 -12.71 -4.79
CA HIS A 45 -1.35 -12.07 -6.08
C HIS A 45 -1.14 -13.14 -7.16
N PRO A 46 -1.81 -13.05 -8.32
CA PRO A 46 -1.76 -14.09 -9.36
C PRO A 46 -0.34 -14.36 -9.87
N ASP A 47 0.47 -13.31 -10.04
CA ASP A 47 1.84 -13.43 -10.57
C ASP A 47 2.93 -13.54 -9.48
N TYR A 48 2.58 -13.38 -8.19
CA TYR A 48 3.55 -13.29 -7.08
C TYR A 48 3.07 -14.08 -5.86
N SER A 49 3.05 -15.40 -5.98
CA SER A 49 2.81 -16.31 -4.85
C SER A 49 4.06 -16.41 -3.97
N ILE A 50 3.87 -16.44 -2.65
CA ILE A 50 4.91 -16.72 -1.67
C ILE A 50 4.45 -17.92 -0.85
N ASP A 51 5.26 -18.96 -0.84
CA ASP A 51 5.09 -20.12 0.03
C ASP A 51 6.25 -20.13 1.03
N LEU A 52 5.95 -19.79 2.28
CA LEU A 52 6.91 -19.77 3.37
C LEU A 52 6.36 -20.60 4.52
N SER A 53 7.20 -21.49 5.03
CA SER A 53 6.92 -22.15 6.30
C SER A 53 6.92 -21.13 7.44
N ALA A 54 6.24 -21.48 8.54
CA ALA A 54 6.24 -20.65 9.73
C ALA A 54 7.66 -20.47 10.33
N GLU A 55 8.57 -21.42 10.09
CA GLU A 55 9.96 -21.34 10.54
C GLU A 55 10.75 -20.31 9.73
N GLU A 56 10.62 -20.34 8.40
CA GLU A 56 11.26 -19.36 7.52
C GLU A 56 10.76 -17.94 7.80
N LEU A 57 9.44 -17.77 8.02
CA LEU A 57 8.88 -16.47 8.37
C LEU A 57 9.46 -15.92 9.68
N ARG A 58 9.62 -16.77 10.69
CA ARG A 58 10.28 -16.39 11.96
C ARG A 58 11.76 -16.07 11.75
N GLY A 59 12.44 -16.80 10.87
CA GLY A 59 13.82 -16.51 10.46
C GLY A 59 13.96 -15.12 9.86
N LEU A 60 13.14 -14.80 8.84
CA LEU A 60 13.11 -13.48 8.21
C LEU A 60 12.82 -12.36 9.21
N TYR A 61 11.86 -12.57 10.12
CA TYR A 61 11.56 -11.60 11.17
C TYR A 61 12.75 -11.40 12.13
N ARG A 62 13.42 -12.49 12.53
CA ARG A 62 14.59 -12.44 13.40
C ARG A 62 15.71 -11.64 12.75
N ASP A 63 15.99 -11.89 11.47
CA ASP A 63 17.03 -11.18 10.72
C ASP A 63 16.74 -9.69 10.63
N MET A 64 15.47 -9.32 10.37
CA MET A 64 15.03 -7.91 10.38
C MET A 64 15.28 -7.23 11.73
N VAL A 65 14.92 -7.89 12.84
CA VAL A 65 15.10 -7.32 14.19
C VAL A 65 16.58 -7.20 14.56
N LEU A 66 17.38 -8.23 14.28
CA LEU A 66 18.81 -8.22 14.58
C LEU A 66 19.56 -7.15 13.78
N THR A 67 19.25 -7.04 12.49
CA THR A 67 19.83 -6.01 11.61
C THR A 67 19.54 -4.60 12.14
N ARG A 68 18.29 -4.33 12.54
CA ARG A 68 17.92 -3.02 13.13
C ARG A 68 18.64 -2.72 14.44
N ARG A 69 18.82 -3.72 15.30
CA ARG A 69 19.57 -3.54 16.54
C ARG A 69 21.03 -3.20 16.25
N PHE A 70 21.65 -3.93 15.32
CA PHE A 70 23.02 -3.65 14.91
C PHE A 70 23.17 -2.23 14.31
N ASP A 71 22.24 -1.84 13.44
CA ASP A 71 22.20 -0.51 12.83
C ASP A 71 22.14 0.62 13.88
N ALA A 72 21.33 0.44 14.93
CA ALA A 72 21.20 1.41 16.01
C ALA A 72 22.52 1.58 16.79
N GLU A 73 23.19 0.48 17.13
CA GLU A 73 24.47 0.51 17.85
C GLU A 73 25.59 1.11 16.98
N ALA A 74 25.68 0.72 15.71
CA ALA A 74 26.68 1.27 14.79
C ALA A 74 26.47 2.78 14.58
N THR A 75 25.22 3.23 14.47
CA THR A 75 24.88 4.65 14.43
C THR A 75 25.29 5.37 15.72
N ALA A 76 25.12 4.75 16.89
CA ALA A 76 25.54 5.32 18.16
C ALA A 76 27.08 5.45 18.25
N LEU A 77 27.81 4.40 17.87
CA LEU A 77 29.27 4.40 17.82
C LEU A 77 29.81 5.46 16.85
N GLN A 78 29.18 5.62 15.68
CA GLN A 78 29.56 6.65 14.73
C GLN A 78 29.40 8.06 15.34
N ARG A 79 28.31 8.31 16.05
CA ARG A 79 28.07 9.61 16.70
C ARG A 79 29.04 9.91 17.85
N GLN A 80 29.56 8.87 18.49
CA GLN A 80 30.56 8.99 19.55
C GLN A 80 31.99 9.16 19.00
N GLY A 81 32.21 8.89 17.71
CA GLY A 81 33.54 8.90 17.09
C GLY A 81 34.31 7.59 17.23
N GLU A 82 33.69 6.55 17.80
CA GLU A 82 34.25 5.19 17.93
C GLU A 82 34.14 4.38 16.63
N LEU A 83 33.38 4.88 15.65
CA LEU A 83 33.25 4.34 14.30
C LEU A 83 33.34 5.47 13.27
N GLY A 84 34.13 5.28 12.20
CA GLY A 84 34.38 6.34 11.22
C GLY A 84 33.17 6.72 10.35
N LEU A 85 32.59 5.74 9.64
CA LEU A 85 31.41 5.94 8.78
C LEU A 85 30.50 4.73 8.90
N TRP A 86 29.20 4.97 9.08
CA TRP A 86 28.16 3.97 9.02
C TRP A 86 27.03 4.44 8.11
N ALA A 87 26.63 3.60 7.16
CA ALA A 87 25.48 3.85 6.29
C ALA A 87 24.27 3.14 6.88
N SER A 88 23.32 3.91 7.43
CA SER A 88 22.16 3.33 8.10
C SER A 88 21.27 2.53 7.15
N LEU A 89 20.69 1.46 7.68
CA LEU A 89 19.74 0.58 7.00
C LEU A 89 18.28 0.81 7.45
N LEU A 90 18.01 1.88 8.20
CA LEU A 90 16.67 2.14 8.72
C LEU A 90 15.67 2.38 7.58
N GLY A 91 14.62 1.56 7.54
CA GLY A 91 13.53 1.68 6.57
C GLY A 91 13.73 0.90 5.27
N GLN A 92 14.84 0.17 5.14
CA GLN A 92 15.02 -0.87 4.12
C GLN A 92 14.47 -2.21 4.64
#